data_AF-A0A2V5ZU27-F1
#
_entry.id   AF-A0A2V5ZU27-F1
#
_cell.length_a   1.000
_cell.length_b   1.000
_cell.length_c   1.000
_cell.angle_alpha   90.00
_cell.angle_beta   90.00
_cell.angle_gamma   90.00
#
_symmetry.space_group_name_H-M   'P 1'
#
loop_
_entity.id
_entity.type
_entity.pdbx_description
1 polymer ?
#
loop_
_entity_poly.entity_id
_entity_poly.type
_entity_poly.pdbx_seq_one_letter_code
_entity_poly.pdbx_strand_id
1 'polypeptide(L)'
;MARLDARLFENFSLTRTRRDTSGLQSTLANIAAFFRRLKPFHLADAAGGQAYITTDAAAMTRGKEVFAESCAACHSSKQPAANIDPHSGEGKAWFRAAVIAPDFLENNFLSNDKRYPLTKIETNSARAFATNAKAGHIWDNFSSVTYKELSPVDELDFFNPFDETRPIKFKPREKNVAPGYYRVPSLASVWSSAPLLHNNALGKFTGDPSVVGRLDAFNDAIEKLLWPEKRLNKDSIWRTQNECTLHLRKEFVPKPLRRLAYRDGYISIGPIPKGVPINLIGNLEPDLCQLVVLQAKIGKALVKIHTMNLSPEEATAELTKAVPELVAANKCQDFIEDKGHYFGTDLPDSDKRALIEYLKTL
;
A
#
# COMPACT_ATOMS: atom_id res chain seq x y z
N MET A 1 -15.43 -6.92 -40.44
CA MET A 1 -14.09 -7.53 -40.51
C MET A 1 -13.13 -6.46 -41.03
N ALA A 2 -12.54 -5.67 -40.14
CA ALA A 2 -11.52 -4.70 -40.48
C ALA A 2 -10.25 -5.14 -39.77
N ARG A 3 -9.26 -5.59 -40.54
CA ARG A 3 -7.92 -5.94 -40.04
C ARG A 3 -7.30 -4.65 -39.50
N LEU A 4 -7.17 -4.57 -38.18
CA LEU A 4 -6.24 -3.62 -37.56
C LEU A 4 -4.84 -4.08 -37.92
N ASP A 5 -4.15 -3.23 -38.69
CA ASP A 5 -2.80 -3.43 -39.19
C ASP A 5 -1.84 -3.51 -38.00
N ALA A 6 -1.28 -4.70 -37.77
CA ALA A 6 -0.32 -4.97 -36.69
C ALA A 6 1.04 -4.25 -36.87
N ARG A 7 1.20 -3.45 -37.94
CA ARG A 7 2.46 -2.77 -38.27
C ARG A 7 2.69 -1.42 -37.58
N LEU A 8 1.73 -0.91 -36.82
CA LEU A 8 1.90 0.36 -36.09
C LEU A 8 2.63 0.23 -34.75
N PHE A 9 2.86 -0.99 -34.25
CA PHE A 9 3.58 -1.24 -32.99
C PHE A 9 4.97 -1.88 -33.15
N GLU A 10 5.37 -2.28 -34.37
CA GLU A 10 6.67 -2.94 -34.61
C GLU A 10 7.88 -2.00 -34.70
N ASN A 11 7.69 -0.67 -34.62
CA ASN A 11 8.78 0.29 -34.83
C ASN A 11 9.14 1.15 -33.60
N PHE A 12 8.79 0.73 -32.38
CA PHE A 12 9.44 1.24 -31.17
C PHE A 12 10.63 0.38 -30.77
N SER A 13 11.55 0.17 -31.71
CA SER A 13 12.88 -0.32 -31.35
C SER A 13 13.64 0.80 -30.65
N LEU A 14 13.97 0.61 -29.37
CA LEU A 14 14.85 1.47 -28.56
C LEU A 14 16.23 1.74 -29.20
N THR A 15 16.56 1.10 -30.33
CA THR A 15 17.79 1.39 -31.08
C THR A 15 17.76 2.71 -31.85
N ARG A 16 16.60 3.31 -32.16
CA ARG A 16 16.54 4.56 -32.95
C ARG A 16 16.68 5.85 -32.12
N THR A 17 16.73 5.74 -30.79
CA THR A 17 16.98 6.83 -29.83
C THR A 17 18.40 6.81 -29.25
N ARG A 18 19.40 6.24 -29.94
CA ARG A 18 20.82 6.53 -29.67
C ARG A 18 21.20 7.91 -30.24
N ARG A 19 20.54 8.98 -29.77
CA ARG A 19 21.16 10.31 -29.75
C ARG A 19 21.87 10.41 -28.42
N ASP A 20 23.17 10.67 -28.49
CA ASP A 20 24.07 11.03 -27.39
C ASP A 20 23.47 10.93 -25.97
N THR A 21 23.51 9.71 -25.40
CA THR A 21 23.08 9.46 -24.03
C THR A 21 24.17 9.82 -23.01
N SER A 22 25.30 10.39 -23.44
CA SER A 22 26.41 10.74 -22.53
C SER A 22 25.97 11.79 -21.49
N GLY A 23 25.14 12.75 -21.90
CA GLY A 23 24.51 13.73 -21.00
C GLY A 23 23.54 13.09 -19.99
N LEU A 24 22.83 12.03 -20.37
CA LEU A 24 21.95 11.29 -19.46
C LEU A 24 22.77 10.44 -18.47
N GLN A 25 23.85 9.81 -18.93
CA GLN A 25 24.73 9.00 -18.09
C GLN A 25 25.48 9.84 -17.05
N SER A 26 25.99 11.03 -17.43
CA SER A 26 26.59 11.98 -16.50
C SER A 26 25.57 12.55 -15.52
N THR A 27 24.33 12.80 -15.97
CA THR A 27 23.22 13.22 -15.10
C THR A 27 22.86 12.13 -14.09
N LEU A 28 22.76 10.86 -14.51
CA LEU A 28 22.50 9.74 -13.61
C LEU A 28 23.64 9.54 -12.59
N ALA A 29 24.90 9.68 -13.01
CA ALA A 29 26.05 9.62 -12.11
C ALA A 29 26.01 10.74 -11.06
N ASN A 30 25.65 11.96 -11.47
CA ASN A 30 25.50 13.11 -10.57
C ASN A 30 24.32 12.93 -9.61
N ILE A 31 23.17 12.43 -10.09
CA ILE A 31 22.01 12.13 -9.24
C ILE A 31 22.37 11.03 -8.23
N ALA A 32 23.04 9.96 -8.65
CA ALA A 32 23.51 8.92 -7.74
C ALA A 32 24.53 9.46 -6.74
N ALA A 33 25.44 10.34 -7.16
CA ALA A 33 26.38 11.02 -6.26
C ALA A 33 25.65 11.93 -5.25
N PHE A 34 24.62 12.65 -5.68
CA PHE A 34 23.77 13.46 -4.80
C PHE A 34 23.05 12.58 -3.77
N PHE A 35 22.38 11.51 -4.20
CA PHE A 35 21.70 10.59 -3.27
C PHE A 35 22.66 9.92 -2.29
N ARG A 36 23.88 9.58 -2.71
CA ARG A 36 24.93 9.04 -1.81
C ARG A 36 25.44 10.04 -0.77
N ARG A 37 25.17 11.34 -0.93
CA ARG A 37 25.50 12.37 0.06
C ARG A 37 24.39 12.61 1.08
N LEU A 38 23.17 12.14 0.82
CA LEU A 38 22.08 12.27 1.78
C LEU A 38 22.41 11.42 3.02
N LYS A 39 22.36 12.07 4.17
CA LYS A 39 22.46 11.44 5.48
C LYS A 39 21.08 11.42 6.15
N PRO A 40 20.84 10.52 7.11
CA PRO A 40 19.68 10.63 7.98
C PRO A 40 19.64 12.03 8.62
N PHE A 41 18.45 12.61 8.70
CA PHE A 41 18.15 13.80 9.47
C PHE A 41 17.77 13.36 10.89
N HIS A 42 18.72 13.38 11.81
CA HIS A 42 18.45 13.00 13.19
C HIS A 42 17.63 14.09 13.89
N LEU A 43 16.65 13.67 14.71
CA LEU A 43 15.86 14.60 15.52
C LEU A 43 16.75 15.44 16.44
N ALA A 44 17.82 14.83 16.95
CA ALA A 44 18.86 15.46 17.77
C ALA A 44 19.49 16.71 17.13
N ASP A 45 19.55 16.77 15.80
CA ASP A 45 20.18 17.86 15.03
C ASP A 45 19.16 18.95 14.66
N ALA A 46 17.87 18.70 14.84
CA ALA A 46 16.82 19.67 14.56
C ALA A 46 16.73 20.74 15.67
N ALA A 47 16.33 21.96 15.31
CA ALA A 47 16.15 23.04 16.27
C ALA A 47 15.13 22.66 17.35
N GLY A 48 15.57 22.60 18.61
CA GLY A 48 14.75 22.17 19.75
C GLY A 48 14.46 20.65 19.80
N GLY A 49 14.95 19.87 18.85
CA GLY A 49 14.65 18.43 18.73
C GLY A 49 15.16 17.58 19.89
N GLN A 50 16.30 17.96 20.50
CA GLN A 50 16.85 17.30 21.69
C GLN A 50 15.86 17.25 22.86
N ALA A 51 14.97 18.25 22.98
CA ALA A 51 13.98 18.29 24.06
C ALA A 51 12.91 17.17 23.97
N TYR A 52 12.84 16.47 22.84
CA TYR A 52 11.89 15.40 22.59
C TYR A 52 12.49 13.99 22.71
N ILE A 53 13.79 13.90 22.95
CA ILE A 53 14.53 12.65 23.16
C ILE A 53 14.70 12.45 24.66
N THR A 54 14.35 11.27 25.18
CA THR A 54 14.53 10.96 26.59
C THR A 54 16.00 11.08 27.05
N THR A 55 16.21 11.67 28.24
CA THR A 55 17.50 11.68 28.92
C THR A 55 17.70 10.45 29.82
N ASP A 56 16.68 9.59 29.94
CA ASP A 56 16.76 8.36 30.72
C ASP A 56 17.54 7.29 29.94
N ALA A 57 18.78 7.05 30.37
CA ALA A 57 19.68 6.06 29.77
C ALA A 57 19.14 4.61 29.89
N ALA A 58 18.36 4.29 30.92
CA ALA A 58 17.77 2.97 31.09
C ALA A 58 16.64 2.76 30.07
N ALA A 59 15.77 3.76 29.90
CA ALA A 59 14.73 3.74 28.86
C ALA A 59 15.33 3.62 27.45
N MET A 60 16.40 4.38 27.17
CA MET A 60 17.08 4.32 25.87
C MET A 60 17.73 2.96 25.62
N THR A 61 18.42 2.40 26.62
CA THR A 61 19.01 1.05 26.55
C THR A 61 17.92 0.01 26.32
N ARG A 62 16.80 0.10 27.05
CA ARG A 62 15.68 -0.82 26.86
C ARG A 62 15.08 -0.72 25.45
N GLY A 63 14.92 0.49 24.92
CA GLY A 63 14.42 0.71 23.56
C GLY A 63 15.31 0.08 22.49
N LYS A 64 16.64 0.16 22.66
CA LYS A 64 17.63 -0.51 21.81
C LYS A 64 17.49 -2.04 21.83
N GLU A 65 17.35 -2.63 23.03
CA GLU A 65 17.15 -4.08 23.18
C GLU A 65 15.86 -4.54 22.50
N VAL A 66 14.75 -3.84 22.74
CA VAL A 66 13.45 -4.15 22.12
C VAL A 66 13.56 -4.05 20.59
N PHE A 67 14.22 -3.01 20.07
CA PHE A 67 14.47 -2.88 18.64
C PHE A 67 15.30 -4.04 18.07
N ALA A 68 16.35 -4.45 18.78
CA ALA A 68 17.19 -5.58 18.37
C ALA A 68 16.38 -6.87 18.22
N GLU A 69 15.45 -7.11 19.15
CA GLU A 69 14.69 -8.36 19.22
C GLU A 69 13.48 -8.40 18.29
N SER A 70 12.83 -7.26 18.06
CA SER A 70 11.53 -7.19 17.38
C SER A 70 11.60 -6.53 16.00
N CYS A 71 12.63 -5.72 15.72
CA CYS A 71 12.66 -4.86 14.52
C CYS A 71 13.90 -5.09 13.63
N ALA A 72 15.08 -5.25 14.23
CA ALA A 72 16.37 -5.19 13.52
C ALA A 72 16.53 -6.26 12.42
N ALA A 73 15.94 -7.45 12.59
CA ALA A 73 15.98 -8.51 11.58
C ALA A 73 15.44 -8.03 10.20
N CYS A 74 14.44 -7.14 10.20
CA CYS A 74 13.91 -6.51 8.99
C CYS A 74 14.54 -5.14 8.73
N HIS A 75 14.68 -4.32 9.78
CA HIS A 75 15.03 -2.90 9.69
C HIS A 75 16.50 -2.58 10.00
N SER A 76 17.42 -3.49 9.67
CA SER A 76 18.87 -3.22 9.75
C SER A 76 19.56 -3.79 8.51
N SER A 77 20.47 -3.04 7.90
CA SER A 77 21.36 -3.61 6.87
C SER A 77 22.54 -4.34 7.49
N LYS A 78 22.89 -4.03 8.75
CA LYS A 78 23.81 -4.85 9.55
C LYS A 78 23.07 -6.12 9.97
N GLN A 79 23.50 -7.27 9.45
CA GLN A 79 22.86 -8.57 9.65
C GLN A 79 23.88 -9.57 10.22
N PRO A 80 23.43 -10.60 10.96
CA PRO A 80 24.32 -11.67 11.41
C PRO A 80 24.90 -12.43 10.20
N ALA A 81 25.90 -13.28 10.45
CA ALA A 81 26.47 -14.13 9.42
C ALA A 81 25.40 -14.98 8.71
N ALA A 82 25.60 -15.28 7.43
CA ALA A 82 24.57 -15.90 6.59
C ALA A 82 24.06 -17.27 7.08
N ASN A 83 24.84 -17.97 7.92
CA ASN A 83 24.47 -19.24 8.55
C ASN A 83 23.63 -19.09 9.84
N ILE A 84 23.43 -17.86 10.33
CA ILE A 84 22.64 -17.56 11.51
C ILE A 84 21.29 -16.99 11.06
N ASP A 85 20.20 -17.64 11.43
CA ASP A 85 18.86 -17.10 11.19
C ASP A 85 18.65 -15.82 12.04
N PRO A 86 18.39 -14.65 11.42
CA PRO A 86 18.13 -13.40 12.13
C PRO A 86 16.98 -13.46 13.15
N HIS A 87 16.05 -14.40 13.01
CA HIS A 87 14.91 -14.56 13.92
C HIS A 87 15.16 -15.57 15.06
N SER A 88 16.25 -16.33 15.00
CA SER A 88 16.65 -17.31 16.02
C SER A 88 17.13 -16.64 17.32
N GLY A 89 17.28 -17.43 18.39
CA GLY A 89 17.86 -16.94 19.64
C GLY A 89 19.28 -16.40 19.47
N GLU A 90 20.10 -17.06 18.64
CA GLU A 90 21.45 -16.60 18.29
C GLU A 90 21.42 -15.30 17.49
N GLY A 91 20.54 -15.20 16.48
CA GLY A 91 20.35 -13.97 15.69
C GLY A 91 19.92 -12.79 16.56
N LYS A 92 18.97 -12.99 17.47
CA LYS A 92 18.54 -11.97 18.45
C LYS A 92 19.68 -11.55 19.38
N ALA A 93 20.48 -12.49 19.89
CA ALA A 93 21.65 -12.17 20.71
C ALA A 93 22.68 -11.35 19.94
N TRP A 94 22.92 -11.67 18.67
CA TRP A 94 23.77 -10.89 17.78
C TRP A 94 23.25 -9.46 17.61
N PHE A 95 21.95 -9.28 17.34
CA PHE A 95 21.37 -7.94 17.22
C PHE A 95 21.45 -7.14 18.52
N ARG A 96 21.25 -7.76 19.69
CA ARG A 96 21.41 -7.07 20.98
C ARG A 96 22.81 -6.48 21.12
N ALA A 97 23.84 -7.25 20.79
CA ALA A 97 25.21 -6.74 20.80
C ALA A 97 25.43 -5.63 19.75
N ALA A 98 24.90 -5.81 18.54
CA ALA A 98 25.07 -4.85 17.46
C ALA A 98 24.40 -3.50 17.73
N VAL A 99 23.15 -3.48 18.24
CA VAL A 99 22.38 -2.23 18.45
C VAL A 99 22.93 -1.38 19.60
N ILE A 100 23.55 -2.01 20.59
CA ILE A 100 24.19 -1.31 21.72
C ILE A 100 25.51 -0.65 21.31
N ALA A 101 26.18 -1.17 20.28
CA ALA A 101 27.45 -0.63 19.81
C ALA A 101 27.30 0.85 19.36
N PRO A 102 28.28 1.72 19.70
CA PRO A 102 28.18 3.16 19.40
C PRO A 102 28.14 3.45 17.90
N ASP A 103 28.72 2.58 17.08
CA ASP A 103 28.75 2.68 15.62
C ASP A 103 27.53 2.03 14.95
N PHE A 104 26.51 1.57 15.69
CA PHE A 104 25.40 0.80 15.11
C PHE A 104 24.73 1.50 13.91
N LEU A 105 24.55 2.82 13.99
CA LEU A 105 23.95 3.64 12.93
C LEU A 105 24.92 3.96 11.78
N GLU A 106 26.22 3.82 12.00
CA GLU A 106 27.22 4.05 10.96
C GLU A 106 27.12 2.96 9.89
N ASN A 107 26.97 3.37 8.62
CA ASN A 107 26.79 2.47 7.47
C ASN A 107 25.61 1.49 7.62
N ASN A 108 24.59 1.87 8.40
CA ASN A 108 23.35 1.12 8.53
C ASN A 108 22.24 1.83 7.75
N PHE A 109 21.71 1.18 6.71
CA PHE A 109 20.58 1.68 5.93
C PHE A 109 19.25 1.57 6.67
N LEU A 110 19.23 0.94 7.86
CA LEU A 110 18.03 0.72 8.68
C LEU A 110 16.90 0.01 7.92
N SER A 111 17.30 -0.85 7.00
CA SER A 111 16.47 -1.79 6.24
C SER A 111 17.36 -2.86 5.66
N ASN A 112 16.87 -4.10 5.60
CA ASN A 112 17.54 -5.18 4.89
C ASN A 112 17.17 -5.25 3.40
N ASP A 113 16.25 -4.38 2.95
CA ASP A 113 15.75 -4.26 1.56
C ASP A 113 15.20 -5.57 0.96
N LYS A 114 14.94 -6.58 1.80
CA LYS A 114 14.36 -7.86 1.40
C LYS A 114 12.88 -7.68 1.09
N ARG A 115 12.38 -8.56 0.22
CA ARG A 115 10.95 -8.66 -0.11
C ARG A 115 10.28 -9.63 0.83
N TYR A 116 9.26 -9.18 1.55
CA TYR A 116 8.45 -10.00 2.44
C TYR A 116 7.04 -10.18 1.87
N PRO A 117 6.46 -11.39 1.98
CA PRO A 117 5.14 -11.67 1.45
C PRO A 117 4.05 -10.99 2.29
N LEU A 118 2.93 -10.66 1.63
CA LEU A 118 1.73 -10.18 2.31
C LEU A 118 1.21 -11.12 3.40
N THR A 119 1.45 -12.44 3.28
CA THR A 119 1.10 -13.43 4.30
C THR A 119 1.86 -13.25 5.62
N LYS A 120 2.92 -12.43 5.62
CA LYS A 120 3.68 -12.04 6.82
C LYS A 120 3.48 -10.58 7.21
N ILE A 121 3.41 -9.67 6.22
CA ILE A 121 3.36 -8.23 6.49
C ILE A 121 1.92 -7.74 6.71
N GLU A 122 0.94 -8.34 6.04
CA GLU A 122 -0.50 -8.11 6.22
C GLU A 122 -1.02 -6.68 5.99
N THR A 123 -0.16 -5.74 5.57
CA THR A 123 -0.60 -4.38 5.19
C THR A 123 -1.47 -4.42 3.95
N ASN A 124 -2.26 -3.36 3.69
CA ASN A 124 -3.15 -3.29 2.53
C ASN A 124 -2.47 -3.81 1.25
N SER A 125 -3.13 -4.70 0.53
CA SER A 125 -2.51 -5.45 -0.58
C SER A 125 -2.47 -4.71 -1.93
N ALA A 126 -3.15 -3.56 -2.06
CA ALA A 126 -3.36 -2.91 -3.36
C ALA A 126 -2.05 -2.61 -4.10
N ARG A 127 -1.06 -2.04 -3.42
CA ARG A 127 0.23 -1.73 -4.05
C ARG A 127 1.02 -3.00 -4.39
N ALA A 128 1.02 -4.00 -3.53
CA ALA A 128 1.74 -5.26 -3.76
C ALA A 128 1.12 -6.12 -4.90
N PHE A 129 -0.16 -5.92 -5.20
CA PHE A 129 -0.87 -6.57 -6.31
C PHE A 129 -0.99 -5.75 -7.59
N ALA A 130 -0.51 -4.50 -7.59
CA ALA A 130 -0.48 -3.65 -8.77
C ALA A 130 0.31 -4.27 -9.93
N THR A 131 -0.31 -4.33 -11.12
CA THR A 131 0.25 -5.06 -12.27
C THR A 131 1.20 -4.23 -13.14
N ASN A 132 1.31 -2.92 -12.93
CA ASN A 132 2.02 -2.03 -13.85
C ASN A 132 3.50 -2.43 -14.07
N ALA A 133 4.12 -3.06 -13.08
CA ALA A 133 5.51 -3.52 -13.11
C ALA A 133 5.67 -5.00 -13.53
N LYS A 134 4.61 -5.67 -14.01
CA LYS A 134 4.70 -7.03 -14.55
C LYS A 134 5.30 -7.03 -15.96
N ALA A 135 5.76 -8.19 -16.39
CA ALA A 135 6.17 -8.42 -17.78
C ALA A 135 5.03 -8.05 -18.75
N GLY A 136 5.33 -7.28 -19.80
CA GLY A 136 4.36 -6.81 -20.78
C GLY A 136 3.46 -5.65 -20.34
N HIS A 137 3.63 -5.11 -19.12
CA HIS A 137 2.88 -3.94 -18.64
C HIS A 137 3.69 -2.64 -18.78
N ILE A 138 3.02 -1.50 -18.58
CA ILE A 138 3.54 -0.15 -18.87
C ILE A 138 4.91 0.16 -18.24
N TRP A 139 5.22 -0.38 -17.05
CA TRP A 139 6.48 -0.16 -16.33
C TRP A 139 7.37 -1.39 -16.28
N ASP A 140 7.17 -2.37 -17.18
CA ASP A 140 7.97 -3.59 -17.27
C ASP A 140 9.47 -3.28 -17.32
N ASN A 141 9.90 -2.39 -18.21
CA ASN A 141 11.30 -2.00 -18.37
C ASN A 141 11.93 -1.33 -17.14
N PHE A 142 11.13 -0.91 -16.15
CA PHE A 142 11.58 -0.21 -14.94
C PHE A 142 11.50 -1.07 -13.68
N SER A 143 11.35 -2.39 -13.84
CA SER A 143 11.25 -3.32 -12.71
C SER A 143 12.20 -4.51 -12.89
N SER A 144 12.76 -4.98 -11.77
CA SER A 144 13.78 -6.04 -11.79
C SER A 144 13.22 -7.36 -12.29
N VAL A 145 14.02 -8.10 -13.06
CA VAL A 145 13.71 -9.48 -13.46
C VAL A 145 13.39 -10.36 -12.25
N THR A 146 14.20 -10.28 -11.18
CA THR A 146 14.00 -11.02 -9.93
C THR A 146 12.70 -10.70 -9.19
N TYR A 147 12.02 -9.58 -9.50
CA TYR A 147 10.68 -9.30 -8.96
C TYR A 147 9.61 -10.02 -9.77
N LYS A 148 9.76 -10.06 -11.10
CA LYS A 148 8.81 -10.69 -12.02
C LYS A 148 8.84 -12.21 -11.93
N GLU A 149 9.98 -12.76 -11.51
CA GLU A 149 10.19 -14.20 -11.28
C GLU A 149 9.69 -14.69 -9.92
N LEU A 150 9.22 -13.79 -9.02
CA LEU A 150 8.64 -14.22 -7.75
C LEU A 150 7.35 -14.99 -7.99
N SER A 151 7.24 -16.16 -7.37
CA SER A 151 5.97 -16.85 -7.21
C SER A 151 4.98 -15.93 -6.50
N PRO A 152 3.71 -15.86 -6.93
CA PRO A 152 2.69 -15.17 -6.17
C PRO A 152 2.56 -15.76 -4.75
N VAL A 153 2.29 -14.90 -3.77
CA VAL A 153 2.02 -15.32 -2.40
C VAL A 153 0.83 -16.28 -2.32
N ASP A 154 0.78 -17.01 -1.21
CA ASP A 154 -0.31 -17.95 -0.93
C ASP A 154 -1.64 -17.21 -0.65
N GLU A 155 -2.70 -17.99 -0.42
CA GLU A 155 -4.04 -17.46 -0.14
C GLU A 155 -4.03 -16.49 1.06
N LEU A 156 -4.81 -15.42 0.92
CA LEU A 156 -4.98 -14.38 1.94
C LEU A 156 -6.45 -14.26 2.33
N ASP A 157 -6.68 -13.88 3.59
CA ASP A 157 -8.00 -13.60 4.13
C ASP A 157 -8.22 -12.09 4.22
N PHE A 158 -9.23 -11.58 3.53
CA PHE A 158 -9.61 -10.16 3.58
C PHE A 158 -10.95 -9.98 4.28
N PHE A 159 -11.06 -8.88 5.02
CA PHE A 159 -12.32 -8.45 5.61
C PHE A 159 -13.35 -8.16 4.50
N ASN A 160 -14.55 -8.68 4.69
CA ASN A 160 -15.66 -8.50 3.77
C ASN A 160 -16.64 -7.45 4.32
N PRO A 161 -16.67 -6.22 3.77
CA PRO A 161 -17.57 -5.17 4.25
C PRO A 161 -19.05 -5.41 3.90
N PHE A 162 -19.37 -6.46 3.15
CA PHE A 162 -20.73 -6.81 2.74
C PHE A 162 -21.30 -8.05 3.46
N ASP A 163 -20.44 -8.84 4.10
CA ASP A 163 -20.80 -9.99 4.94
C ASP A 163 -19.64 -10.27 5.91
N GLU A 164 -19.66 -9.64 7.09
CA GLU A 164 -18.57 -9.76 8.07
C GLU A 164 -18.35 -11.18 8.58
N THR A 165 -19.33 -12.08 8.41
CA THR A 165 -19.23 -13.48 8.85
C THR A 165 -18.46 -14.35 7.86
N ARG A 166 -18.20 -13.84 6.65
CA ARG A 166 -17.54 -14.56 5.55
C ARG A 166 -16.40 -13.72 4.97
N PRO A 167 -15.17 -13.88 5.50
CA PRO A 167 -13.97 -13.28 4.92
C PRO A 167 -13.82 -13.66 3.44
N ILE A 168 -13.26 -12.74 2.66
CA ILE A 168 -12.94 -12.98 1.25
C ILE A 168 -11.65 -13.78 1.20
N LYS A 169 -11.72 -15.00 0.66
CA LYS A 169 -10.56 -15.84 0.33
C LYS A 169 -9.96 -15.34 -0.98
N PHE A 170 -8.83 -14.65 -0.91
CA PHE A 170 -8.15 -14.10 -2.07
C PHE A 170 -6.99 -15.01 -2.48
N LYS A 171 -7.03 -15.51 -3.71
CA LYS A 171 -6.02 -16.40 -4.28
C LYS A 171 -5.25 -15.70 -5.40
N PRO A 172 -4.07 -15.13 -5.13
CA PRO A 172 -3.31 -14.34 -6.12
C PRO A 172 -2.97 -15.13 -7.38
N ARG A 173 -2.72 -16.45 -7.25
CA ARG A 173 -2.38 -17.35 -8.36
C ARG A 173 -3.52 -17.53 -9.38
N GLU A 174 -4.76 -17.28 -8.97
CA GLU A 174 -5.96 -17.38 -9.82
C GLU A 174 -6.38 -16.02 -10.39
N LYS A 175 -5.62 -14.95 -10.12
CA LYS A 175 -5.96 -13.57 -10.47
C LYS A 175 -4.85 -12.94 -11.32
N ASN A 176 -5.21 -11.96 -12.16
CA ASN A 176 -4.22 -11.14 -12.86
C ASN A 176 -3.63 -10.06 -11.94
N VAL A 177 -2.85 -10.46 -10.94
CA VAL A 177 -2.18 -9.55 -10.00
C VAL A 177 -0.67 -9.72 -10.05
N ALA A 178 0.06 -8.80 -9.41
CA ALA A 178 1.48 -8.95 -9.13
C ALA A 178 1.75 -9.97 -7.99
N PRO A 179 3.02 -10.32 -7.71
CA PRO A 179 3.32 -11.41 -6.78
C PRO A 179 2.89 -11.19 -5.31
N GLY A 180 2.65 -9.97 -4.84
CA GLY A 180 2.16 -9.76 -3.46
C GLY A 180 3.24 -9.57 -2.39
N TYR A 181 4.31 -8.84 -2.70
CA TYR A 181 5.43 -8.61 -1.77
C TYR A 181 5.69 -7.12 -1.53
N TYR A 182 6.09 -6.78 -0.31
CA TYR A 182 6.60 -5.46 0.06
C TYR A 182 8.09 -5.52 0.40
N ARG A 183 8.81 -4.43 0.08
CA ARG A 183 10.16 -4.21 0.57
C ARG A 183 10.10 -3.50 1.92
N VAL A 184 11.10 -3.74 2.75
CA VAL A 184 11.19 -3.08 4.06
C VAL A 184 11.63 -1.62 3.88
N PRO A 185 10.83 -0.63 4.32
CA PRO A 185 11.27 0.76 4.27
C PRO A 185 12.41 1.01 5.26
N SER A 186 13.32 1.92 4.92
CA SER A 186 14.33 2.40 5.87
C SER A 186 13.66 3.15 7.02
N LEU A 187 14.16 2.94 8.24
CA LEU A 187 13.75 3.71 9.42
C LEU A 187 14.59 4.97 9.64
N ALA A 188 15.54 5.27 8.75
CA ALA A 188 16.31 6.51 8.83
C ALA A 188 15.36 7.72 8.87
N SER A 189 15.45 8.51 9.94
CA SER A 189 14.60 9.69 10.16
C SER A 189 13.11 9.40 10.23
N VAL A 190 12.70 8.21 10.72
CA VAL A 190 11.29 7.81 10.81
C VAL A 190 10.43 8.76 11.65
N TRP A 191 11.04 9.51 12.57
CA TRP A 191 10.38 10.57 13.35
C TRP A 191 9.73 11.66 12.48
N SER A 192 10.12 11.77 11.20
CA SER A 192 9.73 12.85 10.31
C SER A 192 8.82 12.44 9.14
N SER A 193 8.54 11.14 8.99
CA SER A 193 7.95 10.57 7.76
C SER A 193 6.50 10.10 7.90
N ALA A 194 5.89 10.26 9.07
CA ALA A 194 4.48 9.94 9.27
C ALA A 194 3.55 10.81 8.39
N PRO A 195 2.38 10.30 7.94
CA PRO A 195 1.81 8.98 8.25
C PRO A 195 2.62 7.78 7.72
N LEU A 196 2.52 6.64 8.40
CA LEU A 196 3.27 5.42 8.09
C LEU A 196 2.48 4.49 7.13
N LEU A 197 3.14 3.38 6.76
CA LEU A 197 2.74 2.40 5.74
C LEU A 197 2.84 2.93 4.30
N HIS A 198 2.80 2.03 3.33
CA HIS A 198 3.03 2.35 1.92
C HIS A 198 1.95 3.27 1.29
N ASN A 199 0.78 3.37 1.92
CA ASN A 199 -0.38 4.16 1.52
C ASN A 199 -0.62 5.37 2.43
N ASN A 200 0.28 5.68 3.37
CA ASN A 200 0.15 6.76 4.34
C ASN A 200 -1.16 6.70 5.17
N ALA A 201 -1.69 5.50 5.41
CA ALA A 201 -2.95 5.32 6.11
C ALA A 201 -2.81 5.22 7.64
N LEU A 202 -1.59 5.03 8.16
CA LEU A 202 -1.37 4.85 9.59
C LEU A 202 -0.83 6.12 10.23
N GLY A 203 -1.72 6.87 10.87
CA GLY A 203 -1.41 8.11 11.58
C GLY A 203 -2.00 9.35 10.91
N LYS A 204 -1.94 10.48 11.61
CA LYS A 204 -2.49 11.75 11.12
C LYS A 204 -1.54 12.48 10.18
N PHE A 205 -2.13 13.12 9.17
CA PHE A 205 -1.44 14.11 8.35
C PHE A 205 -1.66 15.50 8.96
N THR A 206 -0.62 16.08 9.56
CA THR A 206 -0.70 17.39 10.24
C THR A 206 -0.58 18.56 9.27
N GLY A 207 0.10 18.37 8.14
CA GLY A 207 0.42 19.46 7.20
C GLY A 207 1.42 20.49 7.76
N ASP A 208 1.89 20.32 9.00
CA ASP A 208 2.87 21.19 9.66
C ASP A 208 4.29 20.61 9.49
N PRO A 209 5.18 21.29 8.76
CA PRO A 209 6.54 20.81 8.53
C PRO A 209 7.49 21.02 9.72
N SER A 210 7.06 21.69 10.79
CA SER A 210 7.85 21.96 11.99
C SER A 210 8.24 20.68 12.73
N VAL A 211 9.23 20.77 13.63
CA VAL A 211 9.61 19.64 14.51
C VAL A 211 8.41 19.16 15.35
N VAL A 212 7.62 20.11 15.87
CA VAL A 212 6.41 19.82 16.66
C VAL A 212 5.39 19.07 15.80
N GLY A 213 5.07 19.58 14.62
CA GLY A 213 4.08 18.99 13.72
C GLY A 213 4.47 17.60 13.20
N ARG A 214 5.76 17.37 12.95
CA ARG A 214 6.29 16.06 12.55
C ARG A 214 6.26 15.05 13.68
N LEU A 215 6.69 15.45 14.89
CA LEU A 215 6.61 14.59 16.07
C LEU A 215 5.18 14.27 16.46
N ASP A 216 4.26 15.22 16.28
CA ASP A 216 2.84 15.01 16.50
C ASP A 216 2.27 13.93 15.55
N ALA A 217 2.63 13.98 14.26
CA ALA A 217 2.30 12.92 13.30
C ALA A 217 2.97 11.59 13.62
N PHE A 218 4.27 11.59 13.96
CA PHE A 218 5.03 10.39 14.31
C PHE A 218 4.47 9.69 15.54
N ASN A 219 4.24 10.43 16.63
CA ASN A 219 3.74 9.86 17.88
C ASN A 219 2.36 9.21 17.68
N ASP A 220 1.45 9.85 16.93
CA ASP A 220 0.15 9.26 16.59
C ASP A 220 0.29 7.99 15.73
N ALA A 221 1.17 8.02 14.72
CA ALA A 221 1.38 6.88 13.83
C ALA A 221 2.05 5.68 14.53
N ILE A 222 3.12 5.92 15.29
CA ILE A 222 3.88 4.86 15.96
C ILE A 222 3.11 4.27 17.14
N GLU A 223 2.29 5.08 17.82
CA GLU A 223 1.37 4.59 18.83
C GLU A 223 0.31 3.69 18.19
N LYS A 224 -0.30 4.08 17.07
CA LYS A 224 -1.23 3.19 16.33
C LYS A 224 -0.54 1.95 15.78
N LEU A 225 0.76 2.02 15.44
CA LEU A 225 1.53 0.87 14.98
C LEU A 225 1.64 -0.18 16.09
N LEU A 226 2.01 0.23 17.31
CA LEU A 226 2.26 -0.64 18.46
C LEU A 226 1.01 -0.98 19.30
N TRP A 227 -0.07 -0.20 19.17
CA TRP A 227 -1.39 -0.41 19.78
C TRP A 227 -2.47 -0.44 18.69
N PRO A 228 -2.66 -1.59 18.00
CA PRO A 228 -3.58 -1.71 16.87
C PRO A 228 -5.04 -1.38 17.18
N GLU A 229 -5.46 -1.52 18.44
CA GLU A 229 -6.79 -1.15 18.92
C GLU A 229 -7.06 0.36 18.83
N LYS A 230 -6.02 1.20 18.66
CA LYS A 230 -6.14 2.64 18.44
C LYS A 230 -6.28 3.02 16.95
N ARG A 231 -6.19 2.05 16.05
CA ARG A 231 -6.36 2.25 14.60
C ARG A 231 -7.83 2.46 14.25
N LEU A 232 -8.08 3.05 13.07
CA LEU A 232 -9.44 3.17 12.54
C LEU A 232 -9.97 1.79 12.10
N ASN A 233 -9.10 0.90 11.64
CA ASN A 233 -9.46 -0.47 11.24
C ASN A 233 -10.59 -0.45 10.20
N LYS A 234 -11.79 -0.97 10.49
CA LYS A 234 -12.93 -0.98 9.56
C LYS A 234 -13.35 0.44 9.13
N ASP A 235 -13.10 1.45 9.96
CA ASP A 235 -13.38 2.85 9.66
C ASP A 235 -12.33 3.48 8.75
N SER A 236 -11.19 2.81 8.51
CA SER A 236 -10.19 3.23 7.52
C SER A 236 -10.64 2.97 6.07
N ILE A 237 -11.69 2.15 5.88
CA ILE A 237 -12.24 1.85 4.56
C ILE A 237 -12.75 3.15 3.93
N TRP A 238 -12.18 3.54 2.80
CA TRP A 238 -12.68 4.70 2.05
C TRP A 238 -14.10 4.43 1.56
N ARG A 239 -15.04 5.26 2.01
CA ARG A 239 -16.47 5.12 1.69
C ARG A 239 -17.03 6.40 1.11
N THR A 240 -18.05 6.26 0.26
CA THR A 240 -18.88 7.38 -0.19
C THR A 240 -19.45 8.12 1.02
N GLN A 241 -19.31 9.44 1.05
CA GLN A 241 -19.77 10.27 2.19
C GLN A 241 -21.22 10.72 2.05
N ASN A 242 -21.72 10.75 0.81
CA ASN A 242 -23.10 11.08 0.44
C ASN A 242 -23.57 10.10 -0.64
N GLU A 243 -24.87 10.10 -0.92
CA GLU A 243 -25.37 9.50 -2.15
C GLU A 243 -24.68 10.16 -3.36
N CYS A 244 -24.24 9.36 -4.32
CA CYS A 244 -23.57 9.85 -5.51
C CYS A 244 -23.85 8.98 -6.74
N THR A 245 -23.42 9.46 -7.89
CA THR A 245 -23.54 8.78 -9.19
C THR A 245 -22.17 8.72 -9.85
N LEU A 246 -21.87 7.60 -10.52
CA LEU A 246 -20.70 7.50 -11.38
C LEU A 246 -21.09 7.94 -12.80
N HIS A 247 -20.41 8.94 -13.33
CA HIS A 247 -20.69 9.48 -14.67
C HIS A 247 -19.73 8.87 -15.70
N LEU A 248 -20.27 8.12 -16.66
CA LEU A 248 -19.52 7.53 -17.76
C LEU A 248 -19.95 8.15 -19.08
N ARG A 249 -19.00 8.47 -19.97
CA ARG A 249 -19.40 8.86 -21.33
C ARG A 249 -19.97 7.67 -22.08
N LYS A 250 -20.97 7.92 -22.91
CA LYS A 250 -21.64 6.88 -23.72
C LYS A 250 -20.67 6.09 -24.63
N GLU A 251 -19.56 6.68 -25.02
CA GLU A 251 -18.54 6.02 -25.86
C GLU A 251 -17.84 4.86 -25.11
N PHE A 252 -17.72 4.97 -23.78
CA PHE A 252 -17.07 3.97 -22.92
C PHE A 252 -18.00 2.85 -22.46
N VAL A 253 -19.28 2.89 -22.84
CA VAL A 253 -20.25 1.82 -22.50
C VAL A 253 -20.68 1.02 -23.73
N PRO A 254 -21.15 -0.23 -23.54
CA PRO A 254 -21.77 -1.03 -24.58
C PRO A 254 -22.92 -0.31 -25.31
N LYS A 255 -23.06 -0.57 -26.61
CA LYS A 255 -24.10 0.04 -27.47
C LYS A 255 -25.52 0.02 -26.86
N PRO A 256 -25.99 -1.07 -26.21
CA PRO A 256 -27.33 -1.09 -25.60
C PRO A 256 -27.52 -0.03 -24.52
N LEU A 257 -26.49 0.26 -23.72
CA LEU A 257 -26.57 1.23 -22.63
C LEU A 257 -26.47 2.68 -23.10
N ARG A 258 -26.00 2.93 -24.34
CA ARG A 258 -25.86 4.28 -24.90
C ARG A 258 -27.19 5.03 -25.01
N ARG A 259 -28.32 4.32 -25.09
CA ARG A 259 -29.67 4.91 -25.11
C ARG A 259 -30.08 5.52 -23.77
N LEU A 260 -29.42 5.14 -22.68
CA LEU A 260 -29.62 5.71 -21.35
C LEU A 260 -28.82 7.01 -21.14
N ALA A 261 -28.06 7.45 -22.15
CA ALA A 261 -27.27 8.67 -22.03
C ALA A 261 -28.18 9.90 -22.05
N TYR A 262 -27.90 10.85 -21.17
CA TYR A 262 -28.52 12.17 -21.18
C TYR A 262 -28.07 12.98 -22.39
N ARG A 263 -28.68 14.18 -22.57
CA ARG A 263 -28.37 15.08 -23.69
C ARG A 263 -26.90 15.51 -23.74
N ASP A 264 -26.21 15.52 -22.60
CA ASP A 264 -24.79 15.83 -22.47
C ASP A 264 -23.85 14.66 -22.87
N GLY A 265 -24.40 13.49 -23.20
CA GLY A 265 -23.66 12.30 -23.61
C GLY A 265 -23.17 11.43 -22.45
N TYR A 266 -23.55 11.71 -21.22
CA TYR A 266 -23.19 10.91 -20.05
C TYR A 266 -24.30 9.94 -19.63
N ILE A 267 -23.89 8.82 -19.06
CA ILE A 267 -24.77 7.88 -18.35
C ILE A 267 -24.40 7.96 -16.88
N SER A 268 -25.41 8.13 -16.04
CA SER A 268 -25.25 8.08 -14.59
C SER A 268 -25.51 6.66 -14.10
N ILE A 269 -24.52 6.07 -13.44
CA ILE A 269 -24.67 4.80 -12.72
C ILE A 269 -24.90 5.16 -11.25
N GLY A 270 -26.11 4.91 -10.76
CA GLY A 270 -26.53 5.19 -9.39
C GLY A 270 -28.04 5.05 -9.22
N PRO A 271 -28.58 5.34 -8.02
CA PRO A 271 -27.88 5.94 -6.88
C PRO A 271 -26.87 4.99 -6.24
N ILE A 272 -25.67 5.50 -5.91
CA ILE A 272 -24.69 4.82 -5.04
C ILE A 272 -24.88 5.42 -3.65
N PRO A 273 -25.36 4.66 -2.65
CA PRO A 273 -25.67 5.22 -1.35
C PRO A 273 -24.40 5.65 -0.59
N LYS A 274 -24.59 6.43 0.48
CA LYS A 274 -23.56 6.71 1.48
C LYS A 274 -23.04 5.38 2.08
N GLY A 275 -21.73 5.30 2.34
CA GLY A 275 -21.11 4.17 3.02
C GLY A 275 -20.58 3.06 2.10
N VAL A 276 -20.71 3.18 0.77
CA VAL A 276 -20.19 2.18 -0.17
C VAL A 276 -18.67 2.29 -0.27
N PRO A 277 -17.90 1.19 -0.13
CA PRO A 277 -16.45 1.20 -0.32
C PRO A 277 -16.06 1.74 -1.70
N ILE A 278 -15.25 2.79 -1.76
CA ILE A 278 -14.80 3.42 -3.01
C ILE A 278 -14.04 2.40 -3.87
N ASN A 279 -13.16 1.63 -3.22
CA ASN A 279 -12.34 0.62 -3.89
C ASN A 279 -13.15 -0.58 -4.41
N LEU A 280 -14.45 -0.72 -4.09
CA LEU A 280 -15.33 -1.72 -4.74
C LEU A 280 -15.40 -1.48 -6.25
N ILE A 281 -15.47 -0.20 -6.64
CA ILE A 281 -15.56 0.24 -8.04
C ILE A 281 -14.16 0.64 -8.54
N GLY A 282 -13.36 1.32 -7.72
CA GLY A 282 -12.03 1.81 -8.09
C GLY A 282 -11.04 0.74 -8.53
N ASN A 283 -11.19 -0.50 -8.02
CA ASN A 283 -10.29 -1.62 -8.32
C ASN A 283 -10.91 -2.66 -9.27
N LEU A 284 -11.96 -2.33 -10.03
CA LEU A 284 -12.56 -3.26 -10.98
C LEU A 284 -11.59 -3.59 -12.13
N GLU A 285 -11.36 -4.89 -12.35
CA GLU A 285 -10.65 -5.41 -13.52
C GLU A 285 -11.33 -6.71 -13.98
N PRO A 286 -12.59 -6.63 -14.47
CA PRO A 286 -13.31 -7.81 -14.89
C PRO A 286 -12.65 -8.48 -16.10
N ASP A 287 -12.61 -9.81 -16.11
CA ASP A 287 -12.39 -10.55 -17.36
C ASP A 287 -13.58 -10.38 -18.33
N LEU A 288 -13.46 -10.94 -19.54
CA LEU A 288 -14.51 -10.78 -20.56
C LEU A 288 -15.87 -11.33 -20.12
N CYS A 289 -15.89 -12.47 -19.42
CA CYS A 289 -17.12 -13.10 -18.94
C CYS A 289 -17.73 -12.27 -17.80
N GLN A 290 -16.91 -11.88 -16.81
CA GLN A 290 -17.31 -11.02 -15.71
C GLN A 290 -17.85 -9.68 -16.20
N LEU A 291 -17.21 -9.10 -17.22
CA LEU A 291 -17.62 -7.84 -17.83
C LEU A 291 -19.01 -7.97 -18.46
N VAL A 292 -19.28 -9.03 -19.21
CA VAL A 292 -20.60 -9.30 -19.80
C VAL A 292 -21.66 -9.46 -18.72
N VAL A 293 -21.38 -10.24 -17.67
CA VAL A 293 -22.31 -10.46 -16.56
C VAL A 293 -22.61 -9.15 -15.82
N LEU A 294 -21.58 -8.39 -15.46
CA LEU A 294 -21.71 -7.09 -14.79
C LEU A 294 -22.51 -6.10 -15.63
N GLN A 295 -22.19 -5.98 -16.92
CA GLN A 295 -22.91 -5.10 -17.84
C GLN A 295 -24.38 -5.49 -17.96
N ALA A 296 -24.68 -6.78 -18.06
CA ALA A 296 -26.06 -7.27 -18.11
C ALA A 296 -26.81 -6.97 -16.80
N LYS A 297 -26.17 -7.19 -15.65
CA LYS A 297 -26.79 -7.01 -14.33
C LYS A 297 -27.05 -5.54 -14.02
N ILE A 298 -26.02 -4.71 -14.15
CA ILE A 298 -26.11 -3.25 -13.97
C ILE A 298 -27.06 -2.66 -15.03
N GLY A 299 -26.95 -3.08 -16.28
CA GLY A 299 -27.84 -2.61 -17.36
C GLY A 299 -29.31 -2.91 -17.09
N LYS A 300 -29.64 -4.15 -16.67
CA LYS A 300 -31.01 -4.52 -16.27
C LYS A 300 -31.50 -3.70 -15.09
N ALA A 301 -30.66 -3.49 -14.07
CA ALA A 301 -30.99 -2.65 -12.92
C ALA A 301 -31.31 -1.21 -13.36
N LEU A 302 -30.44 -0.59 -14.15
CA LEU A 302 -30.63 0.79 -14.63
C LEU A 302 -31.89 0.93 -15.51
N VAL A 303 -32.14 -0.03 -16.41
CA VAL A 303 -33.37 -0.04 -17.21
C VAL A 303 -34.58 -0.13 -16.30
N LYS A 304 -34.59 -1.06 -15.33
CA LYS A 304 -35.70 -1.24 -14.39
C LYS A 304 -35.97 0.03 -13.58
N ILE A 305 -34.91 0.62 -13.00
CA ILE A 305 -34.97 1.87 -12.23
C ILE A 305 -35.64 2.97 -13.07
N HIS A 306 -35.21 3.14 -14.32
CA HIS A 306 -35.74 4.16 -15.21
C HIS A 306 -37.19 3.87 -15.66
N THR A 307 -37.50 2.64 -16.09
CA THR A 307 -38.81 2.30 -16.64
C THR A 307 -39.91 2.22 -15.58
N MET A 308 -39.55 1.84 -14.34
CA MET A 308 -40.49 1.72 -13.23
C MET A 308 -40.51 2.95 -12.32
N ASN A 309 -39.64 3.94 -12.57
CA ASN A 309 -39.49 5.14 -11.74
C ASN A 309 -39.33 4.80 -10.26
N LEU A 310 -38.42 3.87 -9.96
CA LEU A 310 -38.18 3.37 -8.60
C LEU A 310 -37.74 4.50 -7.67
N SER A 311 -38.16 4.43 -6.39
CA SER A 311 -37.64 5.29 -5.33
C SER A 311 -36.11 5.09 -5.14
N PRO A 312 -35.40 6.06 -4.54
CA PRO A 312 -33.96 5.91 -4.26
C PRO A 312 -33.61 4.65 -3.46
N GLU A 313 -34.46 4.26 -2.51
CA GLU A 313 -34.31 3.07 -1.69
C GLU A 313 -34.45 1.79 -2.53
N GLU A 314 -35.48 1.72 -3.38
CA GLU A 314 -35.70 0.58 -4.29
C GLU A 314 -34.61 0.48 -5.36
N ALA A 315 -34.16 1.62 -5.87
CA ALA A 315 -33.08 1.71 -6.85
C ALA A 315 -31.75 1.22 -6.25
N THR A 316 -31.45 1.64 -5.01
CA THR A 316 -30.31 1.14 -4.25
C THR A 316 -30.41 -0.37 -4.05
N ALA A 317 -31.56 -0.88 -3.58
CA ALA A 317 -31.77 -2.30 -3.37
C ALA A 317 -31.60 -3.12 -4.66
N GLU A 318 -32.00 -2.58 -5.81
CA GLU A 318 -31.80 -3.21 -7.11
C GLU A 318 -30.31 -3.24 -7.52
N LEU A 319 -29.57 -2.14 -7.32
CA LEU A 319 -28.14 -2.06 -7.64
C LEU A 319 -27.28 -2.92 -6.70
N THR A 320 -27.62 -3.01 -5.41
CA THR A 320 -26.91 -3.85 -4.43
C THR A 320 -26.88 -5.31 -4.84
N LYS A 321 -27.84 -5.79 -5.64
CA LYS A 321 -27.81 -7.15 -6.17
C LYS A 321 -26.57 -7.44 -7.00
N ALA A 322 -25.91 -6.43 -7.58
CA ALA A 322 -24.67 -6.58 -8.35
C ALA A 322 -23.39 -6.62 -7.49
N VAL A 323 -23.48 -6.41 -6.18
CA VAL A 323 -22.30 -6.40 -5.28
C VAL A 323 -21.51 -7.71 -5.34
N PRO A 324 -22.11 -8.92 -5.34
CA PRO A 324 -21.34 -10.15 -5.46
C PRO A 324 -20.47 -10.21 -6.72
N GLU A 325 -21.01 -9.78 -7.86
CA GLU A 325 -20.27 -9.72 -9.12
C GLU A 325 -19.21 -8.61 -9.12
N LEU A 326 -19.50 -7.46 -8.52
CA LEU A 326 -18.53 -6.37 -8.36
C LEU A 326 -17.35 -6.82 -7.50
N VAL A 327 -17.62 -7.52 -6.40
CA VAL A 327 -16.60 -8.13 -5.55
C VAL A 327 -15.81 -9.15 -6.36
N ALA A 328 -16.46 -10.08 -7.07
CA ALA A 328 -15.77 -11.10 -7.86
C ALA A 328 -14.85 -10.54 -8.96
N ALA A 329 -15.27 -9.44 -9.61
CA ALA A 329 -14.51 -8.71 -10.63
C ALA A 329 -13.48 -7.71 -10.05
N ASN A 330 -13.47 -7.52 -8.73
CA ASN A 330 -12.52 -6.65 -8.09
C ASN A 330 -11.14 -7.31 -8.06
N LYS A 331 -10.13 -6.56 -8.51
CA LYS A 331 -8.74 -7.00 -8.58
C LYS A 331 -8.07 -7.12 -7.21
N CYS A 332 -8.44 -6.25 -6.28
CA CYS A 332 -7.86 -6.18 -4.94
C CYS A 332 -8.99 -5.90 -3.94
N GLN A 333 -9.49 -6.99 -3.35
CA GLN A 333 -10.61 -7.01 -2.42
C GLN A 333 -10.19 -6.69 -0.97
N ASP A 334 -9.10 -5.95 -0.81
CA ASP A 334 -8.56 -5.58 0.50
C ASP A 334 -8.91 -4.12 0.82
N PHE A 335 -9.95 -3.94 1.61
CA PHE A 335 -10.58 -2.63 1.82
C PHE A 335 -10.04 -1.86 3.02
N ILE A 336 -9.42 -2.54 3.99
CA ILE A 336 -8.90 -1.89 5.20
C ILE A 336 -7.54 -1.28 4.88
N GLU A 337 -7.41 0.02 5.10
CA GLU A 337 -6.26 0.81 4.65
C GLU A 337 -5.12 0.80 5.67
N ASP A 338 -5.43 0.79 6.98
CA ASP A 338 -4.45 0.96 8.06
C ASP A 338 -4.03 -0.33 8.77
N LYS A 339 -4.37 -1.51 8.22
CA LYS A 339 -4.05 -2.81 8.81
C LYS A 339 -2.59 -3.26 8.58
N GLY A 340 -2.21 -4.33 9.26
CA GLY A 340 -0.95 -5.05 9.05
C GLY A 340 0.23 -4.47 9.84
N HIS A 341 1.40 -5.08 9.64
CA HIS A 341 2.63 -4.77 10.36
C HIS A 341 2.42 -4.81 11.88
N TYR A 342 2.00 -5.97 12.40
CA TYR A 342 1.67 -6.15 13.83
C TYR A 342 2.87 -6.56 14.70
N PHE A 343 4.10 -6.41 14.19
CA PHE A 343 5.32 -6.70 14.94
C PHE A 343 5.45 -5.77 16.15
N GLY A 344 5.70 -6.34 17.34
CA GLY A 344 5.85 -5.59 18.59
C GLY A 344 4.53 -5.20 19.28
N THR A 345 3.39 -5.63 18.75
CA THR A 345 2.07 -5.32 19.34
C THR A 345 1.79 -6.12 20.62
N ASP A 346 2.46 -7.25 20.79
CA ASP A 346 2.43 -8.14 21.95
C ASP A 346 3.38 -7.71 23.09
N LEU A 347 4.22 -6.71 22.86
CA LEU A 347 5.15 -6.19 23.85
C LEU A 347 4.41 -5.52 25.03
N PRO A 348 4.98 -5.55 26.25
CA PRO A 348 4.51 -4.73 27.36
C PRO A 348 4.51 -3.24 27.01
N ASP A 349 3.58 -2.46 27.59
CA ASP A 349 3.48 -1.02 27.33
C ASP A 349 4.78 -0.26 27.63
N SER A 350 5.51 -0.66 28.68
CA SER A 350 6.81 -0.08 29.02
C SER A 350 7.84 -0.27 27.89
N ASP A 351 7.85 -1.45 27.27
CA ASP A 351 8.77 -1.77 26.18
C ASP A 351 8.39 -1.04 24.89
N LYS A 352 7.09 -0.93 24.59
CA LYS A 352 6.60 -0.13 23.47
C LYS A 352 7.00 1.34 23.62
N ARG A 353 6.88 1.92 24.82
CA ARG A 353 7.28 3.30 25.10
C ARG A 353 8.80 3.48 24.98
N ALA A 354 9.59 2.57 25.53
CA ALA A 354 11.05 2.59 25.39
C ALA A 354 11.49 2.48 23.92
N LEU A 355 10.84 1.60 23.14
CA LEU A 355 11.08 1.46 21.71
C LEU A 355 10.81 2.77 20.96
N ILE A 356 9.70 3.46 21.25
CA ILE A 356 9.38 4.75 20.62
C ILE A 356 10.50 5.78 20.89
N GLU A 357 11.01 5.85 22.11
CA GLU A 357 12.12 6.76 22.44
C GLU A 357 13.37 6.45 21.61
N TYR A 358 13.70 5.18 21.41
CA TYR A 358 14.82 4.82 20.54
C TYR A 358 14.54 5.13 19.06
N LEU A 359 13.33 4.88 18.56
CA LEU A 359 12.96 5.17 17.17
C LEU A 359 13.07 6.66 16.81
N LYS A 360 12.88 7.57 17.78
CA LYS A 360 13.12 9.01 17.58
C LYS A 360 14.57 9.35 17.24
N THR A 361 15.52 8.46 17.55
CA THR A 361 16.96 8.68 17.34
C THR A 361 17.47 8.19 15.98
N LEU A 362 16.67 7.36 15.29
CA LEU A 362 17.04 6.70 14.03
C LEU A 362 17.03 7.61 12.80
#